data_AF-W1X4J1-F1
#
_entry.id   AF-W1X4J1-F1
#
_cell.length_a   1.000
_cell.length_b   1.000
_cell.length_c   1.000
_cell.angle_alpha   90.00
_cell.angle_beta   90.00
_cell.angle_gamma   90.00
#
_symmetry.space_group_name_H-M   'P 1'
#
loop_
_entity.id
_entity.type
_entity.pdbx_description
1 polymer ?
#
loop_
_entity_poly.entity_id
_entity_poly.type
_entity_poly.pdbx_seq_one_letter_code
_entity_poly.pdbx_strand_id
1 'polypeptide(L)'
;HIDTTLSGNGSRTFDRLVIPLSSDTTSTTSYIGMGFKKRNAGDETFLKPNSAEKIRWSATEISTTGLEMTVALRETSAGEGIPGDFRAQAIFNFTYE
;
A
#
# COMPACT_ATOMS: atom_id res chain seq x y z
N HIS A 1 4.06 -19.51 -11.16
CA HIS A 1 2.90 -18.68 -10.78
C HIS A 1 3.39 -17.46 -10.01
N ILE A 2 2.77 -16.27 -10.12
CA ILE A 2 3.29 -15.02 -9.52
C ILE A 2 2.45 -14.59 -8.32
N ASP A 3 3.12 -14.30 -7.21
CA ASP A 3 2.55 -13.65 -6.03
C ASP A 3 3.23 -12.31 -5.75
N THR A 4 2.44 -11.31 -5.36
CA THR A 4 2.94 -10.00 -4.91
C THR A 4 2.63 -9.77 -3.44
N THR A 5 3.65 -9.41 -2.66
CA THR A 5 3.52 -8.90 -1.29
C THR A 5 4.02 -7.46 -1.21
N LEU A 6 3.71 -6.79 -0.09
CA LEU A 6 4.09 -5.40 0.16
C LEU A 6 4.97 -5.31 1.41
N SER A 7 6.03 -4.51 1.34
CA SER A 7 6.82 -4.10 2.49
C SER A 7 6.88 -2.56 2.58
N GLY A 8 7.04 -2.01 3.78
CA GLY A 8 7.10 -0.57 3.99
C GLY A 8 6.89 -0.17 5.45
N ASN A 9 6.91 1.13 5.74
CA ASN A 9 6.60 1.63 7.09
C ASN A 9 5.07 1.60 7.31
N GLY A 10 4.55 0.50 7.85
CA GLY A 10 3.12 0.33 8.09
C GLY A 10 2.59 1.19 9.24
N SER A 11 1.39 1.75 9.10
CA SER A 11 0.69 2.42 10.20
C SER A 11 0.32 1.44 11.30
N ARG A 12 0.31 1.92 12.55
CA ARG A 12 -0.13 1.15 13.73
C ARG A 12 -1.62 1.24 13.98
N THR A 13 -2.28 2.31 13.51
CA THR A 13 -3.71 2.54 13.71
C THR A 13 -4.56 2.03 12.55
N PHE A 14 -3.99 2.01 11.34
CA PHE A 14 -4.56 1.34 10.18
C PHE A 14 -3.49 0.55 9.43
N ASP A 15 -3.37 -0.73 9.77
CA ASP A 15 -2.26 -1.60 9.41
C ASP A 15 -2.11 -1.92 7.91
N ARG A 16 -3.04 -1.45 7.06
CA ARG A 16 -3.00 -1.61 5.60
C ARG A 16 -2.47 -0.38 4.85
N LEU A 17 -2.03 0.64 5.58
CA LEU A 17 -1.47 1.86 5.01
C LEU A 17 0.03 1.95 5.25
N VAL A 18 0.78 2.35 4.23
CA VAL A 18 2.18 2.76 4.33
C VAL A 18 2.22 4.26 4.67
N ILE A 19 2.92 4.62 5.73
CA ILE A 19 3.05 5.99 6.22
C ILE A 19 4.47 6.53 6.03
N PRO A 20 4.66 7.86 6.02
CA PRO A 20 5.98 8.48 6.05
C PRO A 20 6.84 7.94 7.18
N LEU A 21 8.16 7.90 6.97
CA LEU A 21 9.10 7.60 8.06
C LEU A 21 9.12 8.77 9.03
N SER A 22 9.21 8.51 10.34
CA SER A 22 9.30 9.58 11.34
C SER A 22 10.57 10.44 11.20
N SER A 23 11.59 9.92 10.52
CA SER A 23 12.83 10.63 10.18
C SER A 23 12.75 11.44 8.89
N ASP A 24 11.66 11.31 8.11
CA ASP A 24 11.47 12.07 6.89
C ASP A 24 10.93 13.46 7.21
N THR A 25 11.82 14.45 7.20
CA THR A 25 11.48 15.85 7.47
C THR A 25 10.82 16.55 6.29
N THR A 26 10.71 15.90 5.14
CA THR A 26 10.04 16.45 3.93
C THR A 26 8.57 16.09 3.86
N SER A 27 8.12 15.10 4.63
CA SER A 27 6.70 14.80 4.78
C SER A 27 6.12 15.63 5.93
N THR A 28 5.23 16.58 5.61
CA THR A 28 4.65 17.51 6.59
C THR A 28 3.21 17.17 6.97
N THR A 29 2.61 16.16 6.33
CA THR A 29 1.30 15.60 6.74
C THR A 29 1.38 14.76 8.01
N SER A 30 0.26 14.62 8.70
CA SER A 30 0.09 13.67 9.81
C SER A 30 -1.24 12.93 9.67
N TYR A 31 -1.29 11.71 10.21
CA TYR A 31 -2.43 10.80 10.10
C TYR A 31 -2.88 10.48 8.67
N ILE A 32 -2.01 10.65 7.67
CA ILE A 32 -2.25 10.23 6.29
C ILE A 32 -1.31 9.08 5.94
N GLY A 33 -1.86 8.05 5.31
CA GLY A 33 -1.14 6.89 4.80
C GLY A 33 -1.58 6.52 3.39
N MET A 34 -0.79 5.66 2.75
CA MET A 34 -0.97 5.22 1.37
C MET A 34 -1.31 3.73 1.34
N GLY A 35 -2.47 3.39 0.77
CA GLY A 35 -2.93 2.02 0.56
C GLY A 35 -2.77 1.59 -0.90
N PHE A 36 -2.55 0.29 -1.13
CA PHE A 36 -2.38 -0.29 -2.46
C PHE A 36 -3.29 -1.50 -2.65
N LYS A 37 -4.04 -1.54 -3.76
CA LYS A 37 -4.98 -2.63 -4.07
C LYS A 37 -5.02 -2.92 -5.56
N LYS A 38 -5.66 -4.03 -5.97
CA LYS A 38 -6.04 -4.23 -7.37
C LYS A 38 -6.96 -3.10 -7.84
N ARG A 39 -6.85 -2.69 -9.11
CA ARG A 39 -7.57 -1.52 -9.66
C ARG A 39 -9.07 -1.49 -9.32
N ASN A 40 -9.75 -2.64 -9.40
CA ASN A 40 -11.20 -2.76 -9.26
C ASN A 40 -11.67 -3.31 -7.90
N ALA A 41 -10.79 -3.36 -6.89
CA ALA A 41 -11.14 -3.84 -5.56
C ALA A 41 -11.50 -2.68 -4.61
N GLY A 42 -12.14 -2.98 -3.47
CA GLY A 42 -12.45 -1.99 -2.44
C GLY A 42 -11.25 -1.67 -1.53
N ASP A 43 -11.36 -0.63 -0.70
CA ASP A 43 -10.27 -0.19 0.18
C ASP A 43 -9.99 -1.19 1.32
N GLU A 44 -10.99 -1.99 1.67
CA GLU A 44 -10.85 -3.11 2.61
C GLU A 44 -9.83 -4.16 2.14
N THR A 45 -9.48 -4.18 0.85
CA THR A 45 -8.51 -5.10 0.27
C THR A 45 -7.12 -4.47 0.05
N PHE A 46 -6.81 -3.32 0.67
CA PHE A 46 -5.45 -2.80 0.61
C PHE A 46 -4.45 -3.83 1.14
N LEU A 47 -3.35 -4.08 0.42
CA LEU A 47 -2.29 -4.99 0.87
C LEU A 47 -1.71 -4.52 2.20
N LYS A 48 -1.64 -5.44 3.17
CA LYS A 48 -0.99 -5.21 4.46
C LYS A 48 0.54 -5.21 4.30
N PRO A 49 1.26 -4.10 4.60
CA PRO A 49 2.72 -4.08 4.58
C PRO A 49 3.33 -5.06 5.59
N ASN A 50 4.45 -5.68 5.21
CA ASN A 50 5.23 -6.61 6.04
C ASN A 50 4.42 -7.82 6.55
N SER A 51 3.48 -8.29 5.74
CA SER A 51 2.62 -9.45 6.00
C SER A 51 2.86 -10.54 4.94
N ALA A 52 2.40 -11.76 5.24
CA ALA A 52 2.30 -12.84 4.26
C ALA A 52 1.08 -12.69 3.32
N GLU A 53 0.22 -11.70 3.57
CA GLU A 53 -0.89 -11.37 2.69
C GLU A 53 -0.38 -10.97 1.30
N LYS A 54 -1.02 -11.52 0.26
CA LYS A 54 -0.52 -11.45 -1.10
C LYS A 54 -1.62 -11.31 -2.12
N ILE A 55 -1.28 -10.69 -3.25
CA ILE A 55 -2.08 -10.73 -4.47
C ILE A 55 -1.55 -11.86 -5.35
N ARG A 56 -2.41 -12.85 -5.61
CA ARG A 56 -2.20 -13.90 -6.60
C ARG A 56 -2.50 -13.35 -7.99
N TRP A 57 -1.53 -13.44 -8.90
CA TRP A 57 -1.74 -13.05 -10.30
C TRP A 57 -2.51 -14.15 -11.04
N SER A 58 -3.49 -13.75 -11.82
CA SER A 58 -4.19 -14.61 -12.79
C SER A 58 -3.31 -14.90 -14.01
N ALA A 59 -3.64 -15.96 -14.74
CA ALA A 59 -2.93 -16.30 -15.97
C ALA A 59 -2.96 -15.16 -17.01
N THR A 60 -4.08 -14.43 -17.09
CA THR A 60 -4.23 -13.27 -17.99
C THR A 60 -3.37 -12.09 -17.57
N GLU A 61 -3.35 -11.74 -16.28
CA GLU A 61 -2.48 -10.66 -15.75
C GLU A 61 -1.00 -10.97 -16.03
N ILE A 62 -0.59 -12.24 -15.94
CA ILE A 62 0.78 -12.68 -16.24
C ILE A 62 1.12 -12.53 -17.73
N SER A 63 0.19 -12.84 -18.63
CA SER A 63 0.48 -12.96 -20.07
C SER A 63 0.19 -11.71 -20.91
N THR A 64 -0.49 -10.69 -20.36
CA THR A 64 -0.98 -9.56 -21.17
C THR A 64 -0.65 -8.19 -20.57
N THR A 65 -1.38 -7.78 -19.53
CA THR A 65 -1.44 -6.38 -19.06
C THR A 65 -0.58 -6.11 -17.83
N GLY A 66 -0.07 -7.16 -17.17
CA GLY A 66 0.44 -7.04 -15.81
C GLY A 66 -0.67 -6.87 -14.79
N LEU A 67 -0.29 -6.78 -13.51
CA LEU A 67 -1.19 -6.51 -12.40
C LEU A 67 -1.49 -5.01 -12.30
N GLU A 68 -2.69 -4.62 -12.71
CA GLU A 68 -3.14 -3.23 -12.56
C GLU A 68 -3.56 -2.93 -11.11
N MET A 69 -3.02 -1.82 -10.59
CA MET A 69 -3.21 -1.43 -9.20
C MET A 69 -3.72 0.00 -9.06
N THR A 70 -4.38 0.23 -7.93
CA THR A 70 -4.78 1.56 -7.45
C THR A 70 -4.03 1.88 -6.17
N VAL A 71 -3.51 3.09 -6.11
CA VAL A 71 -2.97 3.71 -4.91
C VAL A 71 -3.97 4.76 -4.40
N ALA A 72 -4.13 4.86 -3.09
CA ALA A 72 -4.99 5.87 -2.49
C ALA A 72 -4.41 6.40 -1.18
N LEU A 73 -4.53 7.71 -0.97
CA LEU A 73 -4.26 8.33 0.34
C LEU A 73 -5.50 8.22 1.22
N ARG A 74 -5.32 7.79 2.46
CA ARG A 74 -6.37 7.63 3.47
C ARG A 74 -5.87 8.12 4.81
N GLU A 75 -6.81 8.58 5.62
CA GLU A 75 -6.53 8.84 7.02
C GLU A 75 -6.20 7.52 7.75
N THR A 76 -5.22 7.55 8.63
CA THR A 76 -4.88 6.42 9.50
C THR A 76 -5.81 6.33 10.71
N SER A 77 -6.53 7.42 11.00
CA SER A 77 -7.56 7.56 12.03
C SER A 77 -8.60 8.54 11.50
N ALA A 78 -9.88 8.16 11.48
CA ALA A 78 -10.93 8.96 10.86
C ALA A 78 -11.07 10.34 11.54
N GLY A 79 -11.03 11.41 10.74
CA GLY A 79 -11.18 12.80 11.18
C GLY A 79 -9.91 13.44 11.75
N GLU A 80 -8.79 12.72 11.79
CA GLU A 80 -7.51 13.21 12.36
C GLU A 80 -6.52 13.68 11.28
N GLY A 81 -6.87 13.59 9.99
CA GLY A 81 -5.98 13.93 8.89
C GLY A 81 -5.48 15.37 8.95
N ILE A 82 -4.16 15.55 8.96
CA ILE A 82 -3.52 16.86 8.88
C ILE A 82 -2.96 17.05 7.47
N PRO A 83 -3.43 18.05 6.71
CA PRO A 83 -2.89 18.35 5.39
C PRO A 83 -1.40 18.70 5.41
N GLY A 84 -0.70 18.34 4.34
CA GLY A 84 0.71 18.63 4.15
C GLY A 84 1.28 17.78 3.02
N ASP A 85 2.57 17.95 2.78
CA ASP A 85 3.30 17.13 1.82
C ASP A 85 3.35 15.68 2.33
N PHE A 86 3.04 14.74 1.44
CA PHE A 86 3.10 13.31 1.73
C PHE A 86 4.27 12.69 0.98
N ARG A 87 5.15 12.01 1.73
CA ARG A 87 6.21 11.18 1.14
C ARG A 87 6.34 9.88 1.93
N ALA A 88 6.20 8.76 1.24
CA ALA A 88 6.39 7.44 1.83
C ALA A 88 7.00 6.48 0.80
N GLN A 89 7.59 5.39 1.29
CA GLN A 89 8.22 4.37 0.46
C GLN A 89 7.59 3.01 0.75
N ALA A 90 7.25 2.30 -0.32
CA ALA A 90 6.82 0.91 -0.28
C ALA A 90 7.64 0.08 -1.27
N ILE A 91 7.83 -1.20 -0.97
CA ILE A 91 8.53 -2.18 -1.80
C ILE A 91 7.53 -3.27 -2.16
N PHE A 92 7.34 -3.50 -3.46
CA PHE A 92 6.59 -4.64 -3.97
C PHE A 92 7.55 -5.81 -4.18
N ASN A 93 7.28 -6.93 -3.51
CA ASN A 93 8.07 -8.14 -3.67
C ASN A 93 7.31 -9.13 -4.54
N PHE A 94 8.01 -9.81 -5.44
CA PHE A 94 7.44 -10.79 -6.36
C PHE A 94 8.09 -12.14 -6.13
N THR A 95 7.27 -13.17 -5.90
CA THR A 95 7.74 -14.56 -5.80
C THR A 95 7.21 -15.35 -6.99
N TYR A 96 8.11 -16.15 -7.58
CA TYR A 96 7.84 -16.99 -8.73
C TYR A 96 8.09 -18.45 -8.34
N GLU A 97 7.11 -19.31 -8.60
CA GLU A 97 7.22 -20.77 -8.47
C GLU A 97 6.95 -21.49 -9.79
#